data_AF-A0A433XZ92-F1
#
_entry.id   AF-A0A433XZ92-F1
#
_cell.length_a   1.000
_cell.length_b   1.000
_cell.length_c   1.000
_cell.angle_alpha   90.00
_cell.angle_beta   90.00
_cell.angle_gamma   90.00
#
_symmetry.space_group_name_H-M   'P 1'
#
loop_
_entity.id
_entity.type
_entity.pdbx_description
1 polymer ?
#
loop_
_entity_poly.entity_id
_entity_poly.type
_entity_poly.pdbx_seq_one_letter_code
_entity_poly.pdbx_strand_id
1 'polypeptide(L)'
;MICMDEQPVQLLDHSWPPQKMNTGQVQKEDYEYIRKGSCSLFMFREPLAGWRHVQASERSIKSDWALQIQELLEVHYPEVKRVRLVMDNLNTHTISFFRSCMKPLSLNVL
;
A
#
# COMPACT_ATOMS: atom_id res chain seq x y z
N MET A 1 14.29 -10.95 1.28
CA MET A 1 14.50 -9.48 1.10
C MET A 1 13.20 -8.95 0.58
N ILE A 2 12.68 -7.88 1.17
CA ILE A 2 11.36 -7.35 0.85
C ILE A 2 11.54 -5.92 0.37
N CYS A 3 10.96 -5.61 -0.79
CA CYS A 3 10.85 -4.24 -1.29
C CYS A 3 9.48 -3.71 -0.90
N MET A 4 9.41 -2.44 -0.52
CA MET A 4 8.19 -1.74 -0.17
C MET A 4 8.11 -0.44 -0.96
N ASP A 5 6.91 -0.14 -1.46
CA ASP A 5 6.59 1.10 -2.15
C ASP A 5 5.18 1.57 -1.78
N GLU A 6 4.94 2.88 -1.92
CA GLU A 6 3.64 3.52 -1.67
C GLU A 6 3.17 4.25 -2.92
N GLN A 7 1.94 3.99 -3.37
CA GLN A 7 1.35 4.70 -4.49
C GLN A 7 0.05 5.41 -4.09
N PRO A 8 -0.03 6.75 -4.17
CA PRO A 8 -1.29 7.45 -4.02
C PRO A 8 -2.20 7.16 -5.23
N VAL A 9 -3.45 6.82 -4.97
CA VAL A 9 -4.47 6.53 -5.99
C VAL A 9 -5.63 7.47 -5.82
N GLN A 10 -6.09 8.05 -6.93
CA GLN A 10 -7.30 8.85 -6.95
C GLN A 10 -8.51 7.93 -7.04
N LEU A 11 -9.51 8.20 -6.20
CA LEU A 11 -10.79 7.52 -6.26
C LEU A 11 -11.70 8.33 -7.16
N LEU A 12 -12.04 7.77 -8.32
CA LEU A 12 -12.84 8.42 -9.35
C LEU A 12 -14.15 7.65 -9.55
N ASP A 13 -15.21 8.40 -9.81
CA ASP A 13 -16.52 7.88 -10.17
C ASP A 13 -16.98 8.56 -11.47
N HIS A 14 -17.90 7.95 -12.19
CA HIS A 14 -18.39 8.54 -13.44
C HIS A 14 -19.43 9.63 -13.13
N SER A 15 -19.37 10.77 -13.83
CA SER A 15 -20.46 11.76 -13.75
C SER A 15 -21.75 11.23 -14.39
N TRP A 16 -21.60 10.38 -15.42
CA TRP A 16 -22.68 9.70 -16.11
C TRP A 16 -22.39 8.19 -16.27
N PRO A 17 -23.41 7.32 -16.14
CA PRO A 17 -23.20 5.89 -16.28
C PRO A 17 -22.68 5.53 -17.69
N PRO A 18 -21.68 4.64 -17.81
CA PRO A 18 -21.16 4.20 -19.11
C PRO A 18 -22.25 3.65 -20.02
N GLN A 19 -22.19 3.99 -21.30
CA GLN A 19 -23.08 3.39 -22.29
C GLN A 19 -22.58 1.99 -22.63
N LYS A 20 -23.45 0.98 -22.42
CA LYS A 20 -23.15 -0.42 -22.68
C LYS A 20 -22.79 -0.69 -24.15
N MET A 21 -21.97 -1.72 -24.35
CA MET A 21 -21.70 -2.27 -25.67
C MET A 21 -22.98 -2.79 -26.33
N ASN A 22 -23.09 -2.56 -27.63
CA ASN A 22 -24.10 -3.12 -28.51
C ASN A 22 -23.41 -3.76 -29.73
N THR A 23 -24.12 -4.60 -30.49
CA THR A 23 -23.57 -5.19 -31.71
C THR A 23 -23.06 -4.09 -32.66
N GLY A 24 -21.76 -4.12 -32.98
CA GLY A 24 -21.11 -3.12 -33.83
C GLY A 24 -20.76 -1.79 -33.14
N GLN A 25 -20.97 -1.67 -31.82
CA GLN A 25 -20.66 -0.47 -31.05
C GLN A 25 -19.89 -0.81 -29.77
N VAL A 26 -18.71 -0.21 -29.61
CA VAL A 26 -17.88 -0.33 -28.40
C VAL A 26 -18.50 0.40 -27.22
N GLN A 27 -18.06 0.04 -26.01
CA GLN A 27 -18.41 0.74 -24.78
C GLN A 27 -17.99 2.20 -24.89
N LYS A 28 -18.84 3.11 -24.42
CA LYS A 28 -18.53 4.54 -24.36
C LYS A 28 -18.58 4.99 -22.92
N GLU A 29 -17.48 5.58 -22.48
CA GLU A 29 -17.35 6.23 -21.20
C GLU A 29 -17.13 7.71 -21.45
N ASP A 30 -17.80 8.55 -20.68
CA ASP A 30 -17.58 10.00 -20.74
C ASP A 30 -16.24 10.34 -20.07
N TYR A 31 -15.63 11.44 -20.50
CA TYR A 31 -14.38 11.95 -19.93
C TYR A 31 -14.59 12.67 -18.60
N GLU A 32 -15.81 13.16 -18.34
CA GLU A 32 -16.13 13.81 -17.08
C GLU A 32 -16.24 12.80 -15.93
N TYR A 33 -15.63 13.14 -14.79
CA TYR A 33 -15.58 12.28 -13.62
C TYR A 33 -15.82 13.08 -12.33
N ILE A 34 -16.28 12.37 -11.31
CA ILE A 34 -16.44 12.88 -9.96
C ILE A 34 -15.27 12.38 -9.12
N ARG A 35 -14.49 13.31 -8.55
CA ARG A 35 -13.41 12.98 -7.61
C ARG A 35 -13.99 12.62 -6.25
N LYS A 36 -13.79 11.38 -5.80
CA LYS A 36 -14.24 10.85 -4.49
C LYS A 36 -13.15 10.85 -3.43
N GLY A 37 -12.05 11.55 -3.67
CA GLY A 37 -10.91 11.65 -2.78
C GLY A 37 -9.69 10.90 -3.31
N SER A 38 -8.86 10.43 -2.40
CA SER A 38 -7.65 9.65 -2.67
C SER A 38 -7.38 8.69 -1.54
N CYS A 39 -6.73 7.59 -1.86
CA CYS A 39 -6.18 6.64 -0.91
C CYS A 39 -4.71 6.39 -1.26
N SER A 40 -4.02 5.62 -0.43
CA SER A 40 -2.66 5.17 -0.68
C SER A 40 -2.60 3.65 -0.67
N LEU A 41 -1.94 3.08 -1.69
CA LEU A 41 -1.65 1.66 -1.76
C LEU A 41 -0.24 1.41 -1.24
N PHE A 42 -0.11 0.63 -0.18
CA PHE A 42 1.14 0.11 0.33
C PHE A 42 1.38 -1.25 -0.32
N MET A 43 2.50 -1.41 -1.02
CA MET A 43 2.87 -2.67 -1.67
C MET A 43 4.15 -3.22 -1.06
N PHE A 44 4.13 -4.50 -0.70
CA PHE A 44 5.31 -5.27 -0.34
C PHE A 44 5.55 -6.35 -1.39
N ARG A 45 6.81 -6.60 -1.72
CA ARG A 45 7.21 -7.64 -2.67
C ARG A 45 8.46 -8.34 -2.21
N GLU A 46 8.45 -9.67 -2.24
CA GLU A 46 9.66 -10.49 -2.14
C GLU A 46 9.98 -11.08 -3.53
N PRO A 47 10.95 -10.50 -4.27
CA PRO A 47 11.15 -10.85 -5.67
C PRO A 47 11.52 -12.32 -5.91
N LEU A 48 12.33 -12.89 -5.02
CA LEU A 48 12.83 -14.27 -5.16
C LEU A 48 11.79 -15.32 -4.79
N ALA A 49 10.84 -14.99 -3.90
CA ALA A 49 9.74 -15.88 -3.53
C ALA A 49 8.51 -15.72 -4.46
N GLY A 50 8.50 -14.69 -5.31
CA GLY A 50 7.32 -14.34 -6.10
C GLY A 50 6.13 -13.85 -5.25
N TRP A 51 6.38 -13.48 -4.00
CA TRP A 51 5.34 -13.03 -3.06
C TRP A 51 5.12 -11.53 -3.17
N ARG A 52 3.86 -11.11 -3.03
CA ARG A 52 3.47 -9.71 -2.90
C ARG A 52 2.26 -9.56 -1.99
N HIS A 53 2.20 -8.44 -1.28
CA HIS A 53 1.04 -8.00 -0.50
C HIS A 53 0.72 -6.56 -0.86
N VAL A 54 -0.56 -6.22 -0.88
CA VAL A 54 -1.02 -4.85 -1.16
C VAL A 54 -2.14 -4.51 -0.20
N GLN A 55 -2.03 -3.35 0.43
CA GLN A 55 -3.04 -2.82 1.32
C GLN A 55 -3.39 -1.38 0.95
N ALA A 56 -4.68 -1.08 0.94
CA ALA A 56 -5.15 0.30 0.80
C ALA A 56 -5.29 0.93 2.18
N SER A 57 -4.79 2.16 2.33
CA SER A 57 -5.05 3.04 3.46
C SER A 57 -5.76 4.30 2.96
N GLU A 58 -6.68 4.85 3.74
CA GLU A 58 -7.32 6.12 3.42
C GLU A 58 -6.31 7.29 3.41
N ARG A 59 -5.19 7.15 4.12
CA ARG A 59 -4.13 8.16 4.25
C ARG A 59 -2.75 7.54 4.07
N SER A 60 -1.74 8.39 3.80
CA SER A 60 -0.31 8.05 3.92
C SER A 60 0.30 8.88 5.04
N ILE A 61 0.07 8.45 6.28
CA ILE A 61 0.74 9.03 7.44
C ILE A 61 1.64 8.01 8.13
N LYS A 62 2.54 8.50 9.00
CA LYS A 62 3.52 7.67 9.71
C LYS A 62 2.92 6.46 10.45
N SER A 63 1.73 6.62 11.02
CA SER A 63 1.01 5.54 11.71
C SER A 63 0.59 4.44 10.77
N ASP A 64 0.15 4.79 9.56
CA ASP A 64 -0.28 3.80 8.58
C ASP A 64 0.93 2.98 8.14
N TRP A 65 2.05 3.65 7.83
CA TRP A 65 3.32 2.98 7.56
C TRP A 65 3.73 2.03 8.68
N ALA A 66 3.69 2.47 9.94
CA ALA A 66 4.08 1.64 11.08
C ALA A 66 3.18 0.39 11.22
N LEU A 67 1.87 0.53 11.01
CA LEU A 67 0.92 -0.59 11.01
C LEU A 67 1.21 -1.58 9.88
N GLN A 68 1.55 -1.09 8.68
CA GLN A 68 1.92 -1.93 7.55
C GLN A 68 3.21 -2.73 7.80
N ILE A 69 4.21 -2.11 8.42
CA ILE A 69 5.43 -2.82 8.84
C ILE A 69 5.14 -3.84 9.93
N GLN A 70 4.24 -3.52 10.88
CA GLN A 70 3.83 -4.47 11.91
C GLN A 70 3.17 -5.71 11.31
N GLU A 71 2.20 -5.52 10.41
CA GLU A 71 1.50 -6.61 9.73
C GLU A 71 2.47 -7.48 8.92
N LEU A 72 3.42 -6.86 8.21
CA LEU A 72 4.49 -7.57 7.51
C LEU A 72 5.25 -8.54 8.43
N LEU A 73 5.57 -8.11 9.64
CA LEU A 73 6.42 -8.86 10.57
C LEU A 73 5.63 -9.87 11.39
N GLU A 74 4.43 -9.52 11.84
CA GLU A 74 3.62 -10.35 12.74
C GLU A 74 2.74 -11.35 11.99
N VAL A 75 2.31 -11.03 10.75
CA VAL A 75 1.38 -11.87 9.98
C VAL A 75 2.10 -12.59 8.84
N HIS A 76 2.88 -11.86 8.04
CA HIS A 76 3.47 -12.44 6.83
C HIS A 76 4.82 -13.15 7.07
N TYR A 77 5.63 -12.66 8.01
CA TYR A 77 6.95 -13.22 8.32
C TYR A 77 7.21 -13.46 9.83
N PRO A 78 6.26 -14.05 10.59
CA PRO A 78 6.38 -14.19 12.05
C PRO A 78 7.57 -15.05 12.52
N GLU A 79 7.95 -16.05 11.72
CA GLU A 79 9.01 -17.01 12.07
C GLU A 79 10.41 -16.54 11.61
N VAL A 80 10.49 -15.42 10.90
CA VAL A 80 11.75 -14.95 10.32
C VAL A 80 12.51 -14.08 11.31
N LYS A 81 13.73 -14.51 11.66
CA LYS A 81 14.59 -13.77 12.58
C LYS A 81 14.98 -12.37 12.11
N ARG A 82 14.99 -12.13 10.80
CA ARG A 82 15.39 -10.85 10.19
C ARG A 82 14.79 -10.68 8.80
N VAL A 83 14.11 -9.56 8.61
CA VAL A 83 13.70 -9.06 7.29
C VAL A 83 14.65 -7.95 6.87
N ARG A 84 15.16 -8.03 5.64
CA ARG A 84 15.84 -6.89 4.98
C ARG A 84 14.79 -6.16 4.17
N LEU A 85 14.41 -4.97 4.63
CA LEU A 85 13.42 -4.11 3.99
C LEU A 85 14.12 -3.05 3.13
N VAL A 86 13.76 -2.98 1.86
CA VAL A 86 14.20 -1.95 0.92
C VAL A 86 13.00 -1.06 0.64
N MET A 87 13.14 0.24 0.90
CA MET A 87 12.11 1.26 0.69
C MET A 87 12.78 2.57 0.30
N ASP A 88 12.00 3.54 -0.15
CA ASP A 88 12.50 4.89 -0.41
C ASP A 88 12.85 5.63 0.92
N ASN A 89 13.43 6.82 0.79
CA ASN A 89 13.82 7.66 1.93
C ASN A 89 12.76 8.75 2.21
N LEU A 90 11.50 8.36 2.35
CA LEU A 90 10.42 9.30 2.66
C LEU A 90 10.39 9.67 4.15
N ASN A 91 9.91 10.88 4.48
CA ASN A 91 9.83 11.36 5.86
C ASN A 91 8.89 10.53 6.75
N THR A 92 8.03 9.70 6.14
CA THR A 92 7.14 8.78 6.83
C THR A 92 7.86 7.53 7.33
N HIS A 93 8.97 7.15 6.69
CA HIS A 93 9.74 5.93 6.94
C HIS A 93 10.72 6.07 8.11
N THR A 94 10.24 6.62 9.22
CA THR A 94 11.10 6.87 10.38
C THR A 94 11.07 5.69 11.35
N ILE A 95 12.19 4.97 11.48
CA ILE A 95 12.34 3.86 12.44
C ILE A 95 12.01 4.27 13.89
N SER A 96 12.34 5.50 14.29
CA SER A 96 12.02 5.99 15.64
C SER A 96 10.51 6.05 15.88
N PHE A 97 9.76 6.46 14.86
CA PHE A 97 8.30 6.49 14.93
C PHE A 97 7.72 5.07 14.99
N PHE A 98 8.19 4.16 14.13
CA PHE A 98 7.79 2.74 14.20
C PHE A 98 8.01 2.17 15.60
N ARG A 99 9.21 2.35 16.17
CA ARG A 99 9.53 1.89 17.53
C ARG A 99 8.64 2.52 18.60
N SER A 100 8.18 3.75 18.42
CA SER A 100 7.26 4.41 19.36
C SER A 100 5.83 3.85 19.31
N CYS A 101 5.40 3.37 18.14
CA CYS A 101 4.08 2.75 17.97
C CYS A 101 4.06 1.29 18.44
N MET A 102 5.19 0.61 18.35
CA MET A 102 5.32 -0.78 18.81
C MET A 102 5.46 -0.83 20.34
N LYS A 103 4.73 -1.75 20.99
CA LYS A 103 5.11 -2.18 22.35
C LYS A 103 6.56 -2.69 22.29
N PRO A 104 7.37 -2.57 23.36
CA PRO A 104 8.79 -2.96 23.32
C PRO A 104 8.90 -4.47 23.09
N LEU A 105 8.89 -4.88 21.83
CA LEU A 105 9.23 -6.20 21.36
C LEU A 105 10.66 -6.13 20.82
N SER A 106 11.43 -7.15 21.17
CA SER A 106 12.80 -7.38 20.74
C SER A 106 12.85 -7.63 19.22
N LEU A 107 12.75 -6.59 18.41
CA LEU A 107 12.79 -6.70 16.95
C LEU A 107 14.00 -5.96 16.37
N ASN A 108 14.93 -6.74 15.84
CA ASN A 108 16.12 -6.27 15.12
C ASN A 108 15.75 -6.02 13.65
N VAL A 109 15.08 -4.91 13.37
CA VAL A 109 14.97 -4.36 12.02
C VAL A 109 16.22 -3.50 11.77
N LEU A 110 17.02 -3.87 10.77
CA LEU A 110 18.21 -3.15 10.28
C LEU A 110 18.03 -2.82 8.80
#